data_AF-A0A0R3LGF6-F1
#
_entry.id   AF-A0A0R3LGF6-F1
#
_cell.length_a   1.000
_cell.length_b   1.000
_cell.length_c   1.000
_cell.angle_alpha   90.00
_cell.angle_beta   90.00
_cell.angle_gamma   90.00
#
_symmetry.space_group_name_H-M   'P 1'
#
loop_
_entity.id
_entity.type
_entity.pdbx_description
1 polymer ?
#
loop_
_entity_poly.entity_id
_entity_poly.type
_entity_poly.pdbx_seq_one_letter_code
_entity_poly.pdbx_strand_id
1 'polypeptide(L)' 'MDRKNRETQPKRDLHSEALAALEQARAMPHGPARSEALKRAGLLQNAADMQGVLFAKRGRPPKT' A
#
# COMPACT_ATOMS: atom_id res chain seq x y z
N MET A 1 -5.07 29.14 -14.48
CA MET A 1 -5.04 28.66 -13.07
C MET A 1 -5.31 27.16 -13.13
N ASP A 2 -4.27 26.36 -13.40
CA ASP A 2 -4.46 24.98 -13.85
C ASP A 2 -3.62 24.02 -13.01
N ARG A 3 -4.01 23.85 -11.75
CA ARG A 3 -3.55 22.74 -10.90
C ARG A 3 -4.62 21.67 -10.90
N LYS A 4 -4.72 20.95 -12.02
CA LYS A 4 -5.58 19.78 -12.20
C LYS A 4 -5.17 18.73 -11.16
N ASN A 5 -5.97 18.63 -10.10
CA ASN A 5 -6.06 17.58 -9.09
C ASN A 5 -5.15 16.36 -9.34
N ARG A 6 -3.92 16.39 -8.81
CA ARG A 6 -3.06 15.19 -8.63
C ARG A 6 -3.16 14.66 -7.19
N GLU A 7 -4.25 14.95 -6.51
CA GLU A 7 -4.40 14.66 -5.09
C GLU A 7 -5.57 13.72 -4.90
N THR A 8 -5.33 12.44 -5.22
CA THR A 8 -6.04 11.24 -4.73
C THR A 8 -5.81 10.10 -5.72
N GLN A 9 -4.56 9.87 -6.15
CA GLN A 9 -4.24 8.52 -6.63
C GLN A 9 -4.44 7.53 -5.46
N PRO A 10 -5.01 6.37 -5.76
CA PRO A 10 -6.04 5.75 -4.93
C PRO A 10 -5.41 4.93 -3.79
N LYS A 11 -5.59 5.38 -2.56
CA LYS A 11 -5.23 4.65 -1.33
C LYS A 11 -5.76 3.20 -1.29
N ARG A 12 -6.84 2.93 -2.03
CA ARG A 12 -7.45 1.60 -2.16
C ARG A 12 -6.61 0.65 -2.99
N ASP A 13 -5.90 1.14 -4.00
CA ASP A 13 -5.29 0.26 -5.00
C ASP A 13 -4.08 -0.46 -4.41
N LEU A 14 -3.21 0.22 -3.65
CA LEU A 14 -2.03 -0.43 -3.05
C LEU A 14 -2.38 -1.51 -2.03
N HIS A 15 -3.43 -1.28 -1.22
CA HIS A 15 -3.88 -2.29 -0.26
C HIS A 15 -4.52 -3.48 -0.98
N SER A 16 -5.30 -3.22 -2.05
CA SER A 16 -5.89 -4.28 -2.86
C SER A 16 -4.84 -5.06 -3.66
N GLU A 17 -3.79 -4.40 -4.13
CA GLU A 17 -2.68 -4.99 -4.86
C GLU A 17 -1.80 -5.83 -3.93
N ALA A 18 -1.59 -5.38 -2.69
CA ALA A 18 -0.95 -6.18 -1.65
C ALA A 18 -1.74 -7.46 -1.35
N LEU A 19 -3.07 -7.38 -1.21
CA LEU A 19 -3.94 -8.54 -0.98
C LEU A 19 -3.92 -9.51 -2.17
N ALA A 20 -4.00 -9.01 -3.40
CA ALA A 20 -3.92 -9.81 -4.61
C ALA A 20 -2.55 -10.52 -4.71
N ALA A 21 -1.44 -9.81 -4.44
CA ALA A 21 -0.11 -10.41 -4.41
C ALA A 21 0.02 -11.50 -3.33
N LEU A 22 -0.63 -11.32 -2.18
CA LEU A 22 -0.64 -12.30 -1.09
C LEU A 22 -1.46 -13.54 -1.45
N GLU A 23 -2.61 -13.37 -2.12
CA GLU A 23 -3.43 -14.46 -2.62
C GLU A 23 -2.70 -15.28 -3.69
N GLN A 24 -2.04 -14.60 -4.64
CA GLN A 24 -1.16 -15.26 -5.62
C GLN A 24 -0.04 -16.04 -4.93
N ALA A 25 0.63 -15.45 -3.95
CA ALA A 25 1.68 -16.13 -3.19
C ALA A 25 1.15 -17.36 -2.40
N ARG A 26 -0.12 -17.34 -1.96
CA ARG A 26 -0.76 -18.48 -1.29
C ARG A 26 -1.15 -19.59 -2.26
N ALA A 27 -1.55 -19.24 -3.49
CA ALA A 27 -1.86 -20.20 -4.53
C ALA A 27 -0.60 -20.91 -5.07
N MET A 28 0.59 -20.31 -4.90
CA MET A 28 1.85 -20.92 -5.31
C MET A 28 2.27 -22.07 -4.39
N PRO A 29 2.82 -23.17 -4.96
CA PRO A 29 3.40 -24.24 -4.16
C PRO A 29 4.59 -23.73 -3.34
N HIS A 30 4.87 -24.40 -2.23
CA HIS A 30 5.97 -24.06 -1.36
C HIS A 30 7.31 -24.11 -2.11
N GLY A 31 7.99 -22.96 -2.18
CA GLY A 31 9.25 -22.82 -2.90
C GLY A 31 9.82 -21.40 -2.87
N PRO A 32 11.00 -21.19 -3.46
CA PRO A 32 11.65 -19.87 -3.49
C PRO A 32 10.77 -18.81 -4.17
N ALA A 33 10.02 -19.18 -5.21
CA ALA A 33 9.09 -18.29 -5.90
C ALA A 33 7.96 -17.78 -4.99
N ARG A 34 7.46 -18.62 -4.06
CA ARG A 34 6.47 -18.23 -3.04
C ARG A 34 7.07 -17.24 -2.05
N SER A 35 8.30 -17.46 -1.61
CA SER A 35 9.00 -16.55 -0.68
C SER A 35 9.21 -15.17 -1.28
N GLU A 36 9.57 -15.10 -2.57
CA GLU A 36 9.69 -13.81 -3.28
C GLU A 36 8.34 -13.12 -3.45
N ALA A 37 7.28 -13.85 -3.77
CA ALA A 37 5.93 -13.30 -3.88
C ALA A 37 5.42 -12.75 -2.53
N LEU A 38 5.64 -13.48 -1.43
CA LEU A 38 5.33 -13.00 -0.08
C LEU A 38 6.14 -11.75 0.30
N LYS A 39 7.41 -11.69 -0.09
CA LYS A 39 8.26 -10.51 0.15
C LYS A 39 7.72 -9.29 -0.59
N ARG A 40 7.29 -9.46 -1.85
CA ARG A 40 6.66 -8.39 -2.63
C ARG A 40 5.34 -7.92 -2.00
N ALA A 41 4.50 -8.85 -1.54
CA ALA A 41 3.26 -8.52 -0.84
C ALA A 41 3.51 -7.71 0.45
N GLY A 42 4.53 -8.09 1.25
CA GLY A 42 4.90 -7.34 2.45
C GLY A 42 5.44 -5.93 2.18
N LEU A 43 6.19 -5.75 1.09
CA LEU A 43 6.65 -4.42 0.66
C LEU A 43 5.49 -3.51 0.25
N LEU A 44 4.50 -4.06 -0.48
CA LEU A 44 3.30 -3.31 -0.87
C LEU A 44 2.45 -2.93 0.34
N GLN A 45 2.33 -3.82 1.33
CA GLN A 45 1.63 -3.51 2.58
C GLN A 45 2.34 -2.41 3.38
N ASN A 46 3.67 -2.47 3.50
CA ASN A 46 4.43 -1.41 4.17
C ASN A 46 4.31 -0.06 3.43
N ALA A 47 4.32 -0.08 2.09
CA ALA A 47 4.07 1.12 1.30
C ALA A 47 2.66 1.71 1.55
N ALA A 48 1.63 0.86 1.67
CA ALA A 48 0.28 1.27 2.03
C ALA A 48 0.21 1.84 3.47
N ASP A 49 0.84 1.18 4.44
CA ASP A 49 0.90 1.59 5.84
C ASP A 49 1.61 2.95 6.01
N MET A 50 2.76 3.13 5.34
CA MET A 50 3.51 4.39 5.35
C MET A 50 2.70 5.56 4.79
N GLN A 51 1.88 5.32 3.75
CA GLN A 51 0.95 6.33 3.25
C GLN A 51 -0.16 6.67 4.25
N GLY A 52 -0.65 5.68 5.01
CA GLY A 52 -1.60 5.88 6.10
C GLY A 52 -1.04 6.74 7.24
N VAL A 53 0.21 6.48 7.64
CA VAL A 53 0.93 7.23 8.70
C VAL A 53 1.21 8.67 8.30
N LEU A 54 1.58 8.92 7.03
CA LEU A 54 1.75 10.27 6.48
C LEU A 54 0.44 11.08 6.55
N PHE A 55 -0.71 10.44 6.38
CA PHE A 55 -2.01 11.11 6.44
C PHE A 55 -2.47 11.38 7.88
N ALA A 56 -2.16 10.52 8.84
CA ALA A 56 -2.45 10.76 10.25
C ALA A 56 -1.77 12.04 10.80
N LYS A 57 -0.62 12.43 10.23
CA LYS A 57 0.05 13.71 10.58
C LYS A 57 -0.58 14.94 9.95
N ARG A 58 -1.37 14.82 8.88
CA ARG A 58 -2.03 15.94 8.18
C ARG A 58 -3.28 16.48 8.89
N GLY A 59 -3.70 15.83 9.98
CA GLY A 59 -4.94 16.16 10.69
C GLY A 59 -4.79 16.80 12.06
N ARG A 60 -3.58 17.13 12.54
CA ARG A 60 -3.48 17.89 13.81
C ARG A 60 -3.84 19.35 13.51
N PRO A 61 -5.00 19.86 13.98
CA PRO A 61 -5.22 21.29 13.94
C PRO A 61 -4.14 21.95 14.83
N PRO A 62 -3.65 23.15 14.46
CA PRO A 62 -2.80 23.90 15.36
C PRO A 62 -3.55 24.11 16.68
N LYS A 63 -2.87 23.88 17.80
CA LYS A 63 -3.42 24.26 19.11
C LYS A 63 -3.61 25.79 19.09
N THR A 64 -4.86 26.24 19.15
CA THR A 64 -5.20 27.59 19.62
C THR A 64 -5.01 27.65 21.12
#